data_AF-A0A2E9KWF9-F1
#
_entry.id   AF-A0A2E9KWF9-F1
#
_cell.length_a   1.000
_cell.length_b   1.000
_cell.length_c   1.000
_cell.angle_alpha   90.00
_cell.angle_beta   90.00
_cell.angle_gamma   90.00
#
_symmetry.space_group_name_H-M   'P 1'
#
loop_
_entity.id
_entity.type
_entity.pdbx_description
1 polymer ?
#
loop_
_entity_poly.entity_id
_entity_poly.type
_entity_poly.pdbx_seq_one_letter_code
_entity_poly.pdbx_strand_id
1 'polypeptide(L)' 'MAKAASSRSEDPYVKVGACVLRSDMSVVAVGYNGAPSGVEIDWSDRDERRKRVIHAELNALRYVNP' A
#
# COMPACT_ATOMS: atom_id res chain seq x y z
N MET A 1 -11.45 -4.73 6.16
CA MET A 1 -10.52 -5.03 5.05
C MET A 1 -9.34 -4.06 5.01
N ALA A 2 -9.52 -2.78 4.66
CA ALA A 2 -8.41 -1.81 4.54
C ALA A 2 -7.52 -1.71 5.81
N LYS A 3 -8.11 -1.64 7.00
CA LYS A 3 -7.38 -1.63 8.28
C LYS A 3 -6.56 -2.91 8.54
N ALA A 4 -7.02 -4.05 8.03
CA ALA A 4 -6.27 -5.31 8.12
C ALA A 4 -5.15 -5.35 7.07
N ALA A 5 -5.32 -4.73 5.90
CA ALA A 5 -4.25 -4.59 4.93
C ALA A 5 -3.14 -3.67 5.45
N SER A 6 -3.49 -2.55 6.11
CA SER A 6 -2.49 -1.59 6.62
C SER A 6 -1.56 -2.17 7.68
N SER A 7 -1.95 -3.22 8.41
CA SER A 7 -1.08 -3.86 9.40
C SER A 7 0.16 -4.51 8.77
N ARG A 8 0.12 -4.82 7.46
CA ARG A 8 1.25 -5.34 6.69
C ARG A 8 2.24 -4.26 6.24
N SER A 9 1.91 -2.98 6.42
CA SER A 9 2.81 -1.89 6.10
C SER A 9 4.07 -1.92 6.97
N GLU A 10 5.21 -1.80 6.31
CA GLU A 10 6.54 -1.66 6.92
C GLU A 10 6.78 -0.25 7.47
N ASP A 11 5.96 0.74 7.09
CA ASP A 11 6.12 2.13 7.52
C ASP A 11 5.87 2.27 9.03
N PRO A 12 6.88 2.68 9.83
CA PRO A 12 6.72 2.81 11.27
C PRO A 12 6.01 4.11 11.69
N TYR A 13 5.81 5.06 10.78
CA TYR A 13 5.22 6.37 11.06
C TYR A 13 3.75 6.45 10.66
N VAL A 14 3.41 5.99 9.45
CA VAL A 14 2.04 6.05 8.93
C VAL A 14 1.70 4.77 8.17
N LYS A 15 0.74 4.00 8.69
CA LYS A 15 0.26 2.76 8.07
C LYS A 15 -1.05 2.99 7.35
N VAL A 16 -1.01 2.94 6.03
CA VAL A 16 -2.14 3.14 5.12
C VAL A 16 -2.50 1.81 4.46
N GLY A 17 -3.80 1.54 4.37
CA GLY A 17 -4.35 0.38 3.66
C GLY A 17 -5.47 0.82 2.75
N ALA A 18 -5.60 0.14 1.61
CA ALA A 18 -6.64 0.36 0.62
C ALA A 18 -7.37 -0.96 0.34
N CYS A 19 -8.66 -0.87 0.03
CA CYS A 19 -9.49 -2.00 -0.36
C CYS A 19 -10.38 -1.54 -1.51
N VAL A 20 -10.32 -2.25 -2.63
CA VAL A 20 -11.11 -1.95 -3.82
C VAL A 20 -12.23 -2.97 -3.93
N LEU A 21 -13.46 -2.47 -4.10
CA LEU A 21 -14.67 -3.27 -4.20
C LEU A 21 -15.29 -3.09 -5.59
N ARG A 22 -15.91 -4.14 -6.13
CA ARG A 22 -16.80 -4.07 -7.29
C ARG A 22 -18.19 -3.55 -6.88
N SER A 23 -19.04 -3.30 -7.87
CA SER A 23 -20.44 -2.93 -7.68
C SER A 23 -21.25 -3.98 -6.91
N ASP A 24 -20.87 -5.25 -7.00
CA ASP A 24 -21.45 -6.36 -6.23
C ASP A 24 -20.88 -6.50 -4.81
N MET A 25 -20.08 -5.53 -4.36
CA MET A 25 -19.39 -5.52 -3.06
C MET A 25 -18.34 -6.62 -2.89
N SER A 26 -18.01 -7.38 -3.94
CA SER A 26 -16.90 -8.32 -3.90
C SER A 26 -15.57 -7.57 -3.87
N VAL A 27 -14.58 -8.16 -3.18
CA VAL A 27 -13.24 -7.57 -3.07
C VAL A 27 -12.45 -7.90 -4.34
N VAL A 28 -11.95 -6.87 -5.00
CA VAL A 28 -11.08 -7.01 -6.18
C VAL A 28 -9.63 -7.13 -5.76
N ALA A 29 -9.20 -6.20 -4.93
CA ALA A 29 -7.82 -6.04 -4.53
C ALA A 29 -7.72 -5.31 -3.19
N VAL A 30 -6.61 -5.56 -2.50
CA VAL A 30 -6.21 -4.83 -1.30
C VAL A 30 -4.76 -4.37 -1.48
N GLY A 31 -4.44 -3.23 -0.89
CA GLY A 31 -3.09 -2.66 -0.93
C GLY A 31 -2.71 -2.04 0.39
N TYR A 32 -1.42 -1.85 0.60
CA TYR A 32 -0.84 -1.14 1.73
C TYR A 32 0.38 -0.35 1.27
N ASN A 33 0.74 0.71 1.99
CA ASN A 33 1.94 1.48 1.66
C ASN A 33 3.19 0.72 2.12
N GLY A 34 4.26 0.83 1.33
CA GLY A 34 5.50 0.13 1.64
C GLY A 34 6.54 0.27 0.54
N ALA A 35 7.62 -0.48 0.68
CA ALA A 35 8.69 -0.47 -0.29
C ALA A 35 8.28 -1.17 -1.61
N PRO A 36 8.82 -0.74 -2.75
CA PRO A 36 8.74 -1.51 -3.98
C PRO A 36 9.34 -2.91 -3.79
N SER A 37 8.86 -3.88 -4.58
CA SER A 37 9.39 -5.25 -4.51
C SER A 37 10.90 -5.27 -4.81
N GLY A 38 11.67 -5.88 -3.90
CA GLY A 38 13.13 -6.01 -4.02
C GLY A 38 13.92 -4.75 -3.66
N VAL A 39 13.28 -3.70 -3.14
CA VAL A 39 13.93 -2.46 -2.72
C VAL A 39 13.86 -2.34 -1.20
N GLU A 40 15.01 -2.19 -0.55
CA GLU A 40 15.05 -1.79 0.86
C GLU A 40 14.97 -0.26 0.98
N ILE A 41 14.17 0.20 1.94
CA ILE A 41 14.00 1.61 2.27
C ILE A 41 14.59 1.85 3.65
N ASP A 42 15.50 2.81 3.74
CA ASP A 42 15.87 3.38 5.03
C ASP A 42 14.71 4.23 5.56
N TRP A 43 14.07 3.77 6.63
CA TRP A 43 12.93 4.45 7.23
C TRP A 43 13.35 5.68 8.04
N SER A 44 14.62 5.83 8.40
CA SER A 44 15.12 6.96 9.19
C SER A 44 15.20 8.27 8.40
N ASP A 45 15.54 8.20 7.11
CA ASP A 45 15.57 9.34 6.21
C ASP A 45 14.19 9.57 5.58
N ARG A 46 13.54 10.67 6.00
CA ARG A 46 12.21 11.05 5.53
C ARG A 46 12.20 11.44 4.05
N ASP A 47 13.25 12.07 3.56
CA ASP A 47 13.27 12.60 2.20
C ASP A 47 13.62 11.51 1.20
N GLU A 48 14.49 10.57 1.56
CA GLU A 48 14.76 9.39 0.74
C GLU A 48 13.58 8.43 0.68
N ARG A 49 12.94 8.11 1.82
CA ARG A 49 11.83 7.14 1.82
C ARG A 49 10.64 7.63 1.00
N ARG A 50 10.32 8.93 1.03
CA ARG A 50 9.19 9.51 0.27
C ARG A 50 9.31 9.35 -1.23
N LYS A 51 10.53 9.27 -1.76
CA LYS A 51 10.79 9.05 -3.20
C LYS A 51 10.51 7.61 -3.62
N ARG A 52 10.53 6.67 -2.67
CA ARG A 52 10.52 5.22 -2.96
C ARG A 52 9.23 4.53 -2.50
N VAL A 53 8.62 4.99 -1.42
CA VAL A 53 7.40 4.38 -0.86
C VAL A 53 6.27 4.43 -1.89
N ILE A 54 5.68 3.27 -2.17
CA ILE A 54 4.48 3.16 -2.99
C ILE A 54 3.26 3.29 -2.08
N HIS A 55 2.29 4.10 -2.52
CA HIS A 55 1.04 4.31 -1.81
C HIS A 55 0.13 3.07 -1.86
N ALA A 56 -0.71 2.91 -0.83
CA ALA A 56 -1.60 1.76 -0.70
C ALA A 56 -2.58 1.62 -1.88
N GLU A 57 -3.07 2.75 -2.38
CA GLU A 57 -3.99 2.87 -3.50
C GLU A 57 -3.36 2.37 -4.80
N LEU A 58 -2.12 2.79 -5.08
CA LEU A 58 -1.40 2.35 -6.27
C LEU A 58 -1.12 0.84 -6.23
N ASN A 59 -0.73 0.33 -5.06
CA ASN A 59 -0.55 -1.11 -4.86
C ASN A 59 -1.86 -1.91 -5.04
N ALA A 60 -3.00 -1.36 -4.61
CA ALA A 60 -4.30 -2.02 -4.81
C ALA A 60 -4.73 -2.00 -6.28
N LEU A 61 -4.58 -0.86 -6.96
CA LEU A 61 -4.99 -0.69 -8.36
C LEU A 61 -4.15 -1.51 -9.35
N ARG A 62 -2.93 -1.90 -8.98
CA ARG A 62 -2.08 -2.78 -9.82
C ARG A 62 -2.77 -4.08 -10.25
N TYR A 63 -3.75 -4.56 -9.47
CA TYR A 63 -4.48 -5.80 -9.74
C TYR A 63 -5.90 -5.56 -10.27
N VAL A 64 -6.21 -4.32 -10.65
CA VAL A 64 -7.54 -3.91 -11.10
C VAL A 64 -7.43 -3.42 -12.54
N ASN A 65 -8.20 -4.02 -13.44
CA ASN A 65 -8.45 -3.43 -14.75
C ASN A 65 -9.71 -2.56 -14.68
N PRO A 66 -9.71 -1.39 -15.34
CA PRO A 66 -10.89 -0.55 -15.46
C PRO A 66 -12.01 -1.24 -16.25
#